data_AF-A0A9X3JSC3-F1
#
_entry.id   AF-A0A9X3JSC3-F1
#
_cell.length_a   1.000
_cell.length_b   1.000
_cell.length_c   1.000
_cell.angle_alpha   90.00
_cell.angle_beta   90.00
_cell.angle_gamma   90.00
#
_symmetry.space_group_name_H-M   'P 1'
#
loop_
_entity.id
_entity.type
_entity.pdbx_description
1 polymer ?
#
loop_
_entity_poly.entity_id
_entity_poly.type
_entity_poly.pdbx_seq_one_letter_code
_entity_poly.pdbx_strand_id
1 'polypeptide(L)'
;MTIQPPPSVASGRPCPVTVPPPGDVPSLELFLGDAEFTVDSGGPLLVRGHGVPLGERVRFHEKDEIGGKDVRVWHVSQADGGFVAEPLASF
;
A
#
# COMPACT_ATOMS: atom_id res chain seq x y z
N MET A 1 15.50 14.43 16.77
CA MET A 1 14.29 13.84 16.19
C MET A 1 14.39 12.34 16.39
N THR A 2 13.43 11.73 17.07
CA THR A 2 13.40 10.28 17.28
C THR A 2 12.88 9.65 16.00
N ILE A 3 13.74 8.97 15.24
CA ILE A 3 13.32 8.21 14.07
C ILE A 3 12.59 6.98 14.62
N GLN A 4 11.26 6.99 14.59
CA GLN A 4 10.52 5.75 14.84
C GLN A 4 10.76 4.82 13.65
N PRO A 5 11.26 3.59 13.88
CA PRO A 5 11.35 2.62 12.81
C PRO A 5 9.94 2.34 12.26
N PRO A 6 9.78 2.17 10.94
CA PRO A 6 8.50 1.81 10.36
C PRO A 6 7.99 0.52 11.01
N PRO A 7 6.68 0.38 11.23
CA PRO A 7 6.12 -0.82 11.84
C PRO A 7 6.52 -2.07 11.05
N SER A 8 6.95 -3.09 11.78
CA SER A 8 7.33 -4.39 11.21
C SER A 8 6.10 -5.05 10.60
N VAL A 9 6.07 -5.10 9.26
CA VAL A 9 5.06 -5.87 8.52
C VAL A 9 5.75 -7.09 7.93
N ALA A 10 5.18 -8.26 8.16
CA ALA A 10 5.67 -9.50 7.58
C ALA A 10 5.51 -9.46 6.05
N SER A 11 6.64 -9.57 5.33
CA SER A 11 6.65 -9.65 3.87
C SER A 11 5.83 -10.84 3.38
N GLY A 12 5.22 -10.70 2.20
CA GLY A 12 4.57 -11.79 1.46
C GLY A 12 3.24 -12.24 2.04
N ARG A 13 2.73 -11.55 3.06
CA ARG A 13 1.39 -11.79 3.59
C ARG A 13 0.42 -10.74 3.05
N PRO A 14 -0.62 -11.13 2.30
CA PRO A 14 -1.66 -10.20 1.87
C PRO A 14 -2.33 -9.54 3.08
N CYS A 15 -2.36 -8.21 3.09
CA CYS A 15 -3.04 -7.39 4.08
C CYS A 15 -4.34 -6.82 3.45
N PRO A 16 -5.51 -7.05 4.04
CA PRO A 16 -6.75 -6.43 3.55
C PRO A 16 -6.65 -4.91 3.56
N VAL A 17 -7.07 -4.27 2.47
CA VAL A 17 -7.26 -2.81 2.43
C VAL A 17 -8.59 -2.51 3.11
N THR A 18 -8.54 -1.81 4.23
CA THR A 18 -9.72 -1.47 5.05
C THR A 18 -10.29 -0.10 4.70
N VAL A 19 -9.43 0.80 4.20
CA VAL A 19 -9.83 2.11 3.66
C VAL A 19 -9.12 2.30 2.33
N PRO A 20 -9.78 2.09 1.18
CA PRO A 20 -9.18 2.35 -0.13
C PRO A 20 -9.06 3.86 -0.38
N PRO A 21 -8.29 4.28 -1.40
CA PRO A 21 -8.26 5.67 -1.84
C PRO A 21 -9.67 6.15 -2.24
N PRO A 22 -9.98 7.45 -2.11
CA PRO A 22 -11.29 7.98 -2.45
C PRO A 22 -11.57 7.86 -3.96
N GLY A 23 -12.79 7.46 -4.30
CA GLY A 23 -13.29 7.45 -5.67
C GLY A 23 -14.65 6.78 -5.80
N ASP A 24 -15.34 7.05 -6.90
CA ASP A 24 -16.72 6.59 -7.13
C ASP A 24 -16.82 5.10 -7.52
N VAL A 25 -15.81 4.57 -8.21
CA VAL A 25 -15.82 3.20 -8.72
C VAL A 25 -14.69 2.40 -8.08
N PRO A 26 -14.97 1.34 -7.29
CA PRO A 26 -13.95 0.52 -6.68
C PRO A 26 -13.21 -0.26 -7.77
N SER A 27 -12.03 0.23 -8.13
CA SER A 27 -11.14 -0.38 -9.12
C SER A 27 -9.68 -0.17 -8.71
N LEU A 28 -8.77 -0.93 -9.33
CA LEU A 28 -7.33 -0.76 -9.11
C LEU A 28 -6.81 0.62 -9.57
N GLU A 29 -7.55 1.32 -10.42
CA GLU A 29 -7.19 2.67 -10.89
C GLU A 29 -7.14 3.69 -9.74
N LEU A 30 -7.87 3.45 -8.65
CA LEU A 30 -7.83 4.27 -7.44
C LEU A 30 -6.45 4.33 -6.78
N PHE A 31 -5.62 3.31 -7.03
CA PHE A 31 -4.29 3.20 -6.43
C PHE A 31 -3.19 3.74 -7.35
N LEU A 32 -3.51 4.24 -8.55
CA LEU A 32 -2.54 4.76 -9.50
C LEU A 32 -2.18 6.22 -9.20
N GLY A 33 -0.93 6.59 -9.47
CA GLY A 33 -0.44 7.92 -9.13
C GLY A 33 -0.24 8.08 -7.62
N ASP A 34 -0.25 9.33 -7.15
CA ASP A 34 -0.15 9.61 -5.72
C ASP A 34 -1.46 9.27 -5.02
N ALA A 35 -1.41 8.37 -4.04
CA ALA A 35 -2.58 7.94 -3.30
C ALA A 35 -2.24 7.59 -1.84
N GLU A 36 -3.28 7.43 -1.03
CA GLU A 36 -3.18 6.89 0.32
C GLU A 36 -4.30 5.90 0.60
N PHE A 37 -3.98 4.86 1.38
CA PHE A 37 -4.93 3.83 1.78
C PHE A 37 -4.52 3.21 3.12
N THR A 38 -5.47 2.58 3.81
CA THR A 38 -5.21 1.86 5.07
C THR A 38 -5.28 0.36 4.84
N VAL A 39 -4.30 -0.37 5.36
CA VAL A 39 -4.31 -1.84 5.41
C VAL A 39 -4.42 -2.33 6.85
N ASP A 40 -4.90 -3.56 7.03
CA ASP A 40 -4.75 -4.28 8.30
C ASP A 40 -3.58 -5.27 8.19
N SER A 41 -2.47 -4.96 8.89
CA SER A 41 -1.28 -5.81 8.97
C SER A 41 -1.07 -6.41 10.37
N GLY A 42 -2.16 -6.63 11.12
CA GLY A 42 -2.13 -6.89 12.57
C GLY A 42 -2.44 -5.64 13.40
N GLY A 43 -3.13 -4.67 12.77
CA GLY A 43 -3.35 -3.30 13.20
C GLY A 43 -3.44 -2.38 11.99
N PRO A 44 -4.19 -1.25 12.08
CA PRO A 44 -4.34 -0.33 10.97
C PRO A 44 -3.00 0.36 10.65
N LEU A 45 -2.61 0.29 9.38
CA LEU A 45 -1.41 0.94 8.85
C LEU A 45 -1.80 1.84 7.68
N LEU A 46 -1.55 3.14 7.82
CA LEU A 46 -1.69 4.10 6.71
C LEU A 46 -0.49 3.96 5.78
N VAL A 47 -0.77 3.74 4.50
CA VAL A 47 0.21 3.64 3.41
C VAL A 47 0.01 4.84 2.49
N ARG A 48 1.06 5.63 2.30
CA ARG A 48 1.09 6.81 1.42
C ARG A 48 2.17 6.64 0.38
N GLY A 49 1.92 7.03 -0.86
CA GLY A 49 2.96 6.93 -1.89
C GLY A 49 2.43 6.93 -3.31
N HIS A 50 3.14 6.22 -4.19
CA HIS A 50 2.91 6.29 -5.63
C HIS A 50 2.69 4.92 -6.27
N GLY A 51 1.54 4.73 -6.91
CA GLY A 51 1.19 3.50 -7.62
C GLY A 51 1.45 3.56 -9.12
N VAL A 52 2.01 2.47 -9.64
CA VAL A 52 2.20 2.25 -11.07
C VAL A 52 1.55 0.93 -11.50
N PRO A 53 1.01 0.83 -12.72
CA PRO A 53 0.40 -0.41 -13.18
C PRO A 53 1.44 -1.53 -13.30
N LEU A 54 1.05 -2.74 -12.93
CA LEU A 54 1.86 -3.96 -13.05
C LEU A 54 0.96 -5.15 -13.41
N GLY A 55 0.70 -5.35 -14.70
CA GLY A 55 -0.20 -6.40 -15.17
C GLY A 55 -1.60 -6.21 -14.59
N GLU A 56 -2.10 -7.22 -13.88
CA GLU A 56 -3.43 -7.21 -13.21
C GLU A 56 -3.38 -6.64 -11.78
N ARG A 57 -2.32 -5.90 -11.45
CA ARG A 57 -2.01 -5.38 -10.11
C ARG A 57 -1.51 -3.95 -10.20
N VAL A 58 -1.42 -3.29 -9.06
CA VAL A 58 -0.68 -2.04 -8.90
C VAL A 58 0.58 -2.32 -8.08
N ARG A 59 1.74 -1.88 -8.57
CA ARG A 59 2.95 -1.77 -7.76
C ARG A 59 2.95 -0.41 -7.09
N PHE A 60 2.80 -0.41 -5.77
CA PHE A 60 2.69 0.79 -4.97
C PHE A 60 3.97 1.02 -4.17
N HIS A 61 4.60 2.16 -4.38
CA HIS A 61 5.82 2.54 -3.67
C HIS A 61 5.42 3.42 -2.50
N GLU A 62 5.45 2.87 -1.28
CA GLU A 62 5.24 3.62 -0.06
C GLU A 62 6.37 4.61 0.15
N LYS A 63 6.01 5.86 0.43
CA LYS A 63 6.90 7.00 0.60
C LYS A 63 6.93 7.42 2.05
N ASP A 64 8.10 7.77 2.58
CA ASP A 64 8.17 8.39 3.89
C ASP A 64 7.64 9.83 3.85
N GLU A 65 7.02 10.28 4.94
CA GLU A 65 6.41 11.62 5.01
C GLU A 65 7.42 12.76 5.01
N ILE A 66 8.69 12.49 5.33
CA ILE A 66 9.70 13.53 5.57
C ILE A 66 10.54 13.78 4.30
N GLY A 67 10.83 12.74 3.52
CA GLY A 67 11.75 12.82 2.37
C GLY A 67 11.22 12.30 1.04
N GLY A 68 10.05 11.67 0.97
CA GLY A 68 9.55 11.04 -0.25
C GLY A 68 10.42 9.87 -0.75
N LYS A 69 11.21 9.28 0.14
CA LYS A 69 11.99 8.07 -0.11
C LYS A 69 11.08 6.85 -0.10
N ASP A 70 11.36 5.90 -0.98
CA ASP A 70 10.72 4.59 -0.94
C ASP A 70 11.08 3.84 0.36
N VAL A 71 10.06 3.58 1.18
CA VAL A 71 10.16 2.83 2.43
C VAL A 71 9.88 1.35 2.18
N ARG A 72 8.87 1.06 1.36
CA ARG A 72 8.39 -0.29 1.08
C ARG A 72 7.68 -0.32 -0.27
N VAL A 73 7.69 -1.48 -0.91
CA VAL A 73 6.89 -1.71 -2.12
C VAL A 73 5.77 -2.69 -1.79
N TRP A 74 4.58 -2.40 -2.28
CA TRP A 74 3.38 -3.22 -2.15
C TRP A 74 2.89 -3.65 -3.53
N HIS A 75 2.35 -4.86 -3.62
CA HIS A 75 1.51 -5.27 -4.73
C HIS A 75 0.05 -5.21 -4.28
N VAL A 76 -0.73 -4.32 -4.89
CA VAL A 76 -2.16 -4.20 -4.64
C VAL A 76 -2.92 -4.96 -5.72
N SER A 77 -3.84 -5.81 -5.32
CA SER A 77 -4.72 -6.57 -6.20
C SER A 77 -6.15 -6.57 -5.69
N GLN A 78 -7.11 -6.77 -6.60
CA GLN A 78 -8.52 -6.91 -6.24
C GLN A 78 -8.76 -8.32 -5.64
N ALA A 79 -9.56 -8.39 -4.59
CA ALA A 79 -9.95 -9.65 -3.95
C ALA A 79 -11.36 -9.51 -3.36
N ASP A 80 -12.25 -10.48 -3.61
CA ASP A 80 -13.59 -10.65 -3.03
C ASP A 80 -14.29 -9.33 -2.59
N GLY A 81 -14.61 -8.47 -3.55
CA GLY A 81 -15.36 -7.23 -3.31
C GLY A 81 -14.57 -6.08 -2.68
N GLY A 82 -13.26 -6.23 -2.50
CA GLY A 82 -12.34 -5.21 -2.00
C GLY A 82 -10.94 -5.36 -2.60
N PHE A 83 -9.93 -4.97 -1.82
CA PHE A 83 -8.54 -4.98 -2.23
C PHE A 83 -7.66 -5.61 -1.15
N VAL A 84 -6.56 -6.22 -1.59
CA VAL A 84 -5.48 -6.68 -0.73
C VAL A 84 -4.17 -6.07 -1.19
N ALA A 85 -3.31 -5.73 -0.23
CA ALA A 85 -1.97 -5.23 -0.47
C ALA A 85 -0.96 -6.19 0.14
N GLU A 86 -0.06 -6.71 -0.69
CA GLU A 86 1.00 -7.62 -0.25
C GLU A 86 2.34 -6.88 -0.23
N PRO A 87 3.00 -6.76 0.94
CA PRO A 87 4.29 -6.10 1.05
C PRO A 87 5.39 -7.01 0.50
N LEU A 88 6.23 -6.47 -0.38
CA LEU A 88 7.41 -7.17 -0.87
C LEU A 88 8.55 -7.06 0.15
N ALA A 89 9.25 -8.17 0.38
CA ALA A 89 10.54 -8.14 1.05
C ALA A 89 11.47 -7.25 0.22
N SER A 90 11.93 -6.14 0.79
CA SER A 90 13.10 -5.47 0.23
C SER A 90 14.28 -6.43 0.39
N PHE A 91 14.99 -6.68 -0.70
CA PHE A 91 16.22 -7.47 -0.74
C PHE A 91 17.38 -6.71 -0.08
#